data_AF-A0A956LEU4-F1
#
_entry.id   AF-A0A956LEU4-F1
#
_cell.length_a   1.000
_cell.length_b   1.000
_cell.length_c   1.000
_cell.angle_alpha   90.00
_cell.angle_beta   90.00
_cell.angle_gamma   90.00
#
_symmetry.space_group_name_H-M   'P 1'
#
loop_
_entity.id
_entity.type
_entity.pdbx_description
1 polymer ?
#
loop_
_entity_poly.entity_id
_entity_poly.type
_entity_poly.pdbx_seq_one_letter_code
_entity_poly.pdbx_strand_id
1 'polypeptide(L)'
;QNPNRSGDDEAAQVELTRASADEKNEQIRRLRAFQAEHAAEAPAAIERLKRVALAGGNIFAELLETTRVCSLGQISAALFEVGGEYRRNM
;
A
#
# COMPACT_ATOMS: atom_id res chain seq x y z
N GLN A 1 0.51 26.47 39.08
CA GLN A 1 0.07 25.70 37.90
C GLN A 1 -1.03 26.52 37.24
N ASN A 2 -0.94 26.76 35.92
CA ASN A 2 -1.85 27.66 35.21
C ASN A 2 -3.03 26.85 34.63
N PRO A 3 -4.30 27.18 34.94
CA PRO A 3 -5.46 26.33 34.65
C PRO A 3 -6.00 26.47 33.21
N ASN A 4 -5.24 27.11 32.30
CA ASN A 4 -5.71 27.53 30.98
C ASN A 4 -4.88 26.95 29.81
N ARG A 5 -4.17 25.83 30.02
CA ARG A 5 -3.37 25.16 28.98
C ARG A 5 -4.32 24.41 28.05
N SER A 6 -4.44 24.88 26.81
CA SER A 6 -5.30 24.27 25.78
C SER A 6 -4.54 23.10 25.12
N GLY A 7 -5.24 22.08 24.62
CA GLY A 7 -4.58 20.93 23.96
C GLY A 7 -3.68 21.31 22.77
N ASP A 8 -3.93 22.45 22.14
CA ASP A 8 -3.06 23.05 21.11
C ASP A 8 -1.71 23.54 21.66
N ASP A 9 -1.67 24.05 22.89
CA ASP A 9 -0.42 24.47 23.55
C ASP A 9 0.47 23.26 23.91
N GLU A 10 -0.14 22.07 24.08
CA GLU A 10 0.58 20.81 24.29
C GLU A 10 1.14 20.25 22.98
N ALA A 11 0.37 20.33 21.89
CA ALA A 11 0.83 19.90 20.57
C ALA A 11 1.98 20.76 20.03
N ALA A 12 2.01 22.06 20.36
CA ALA A 12 3.09 22.98 19.98
C ALA A 12 4.44 22.68 20.67
N GLN A 13 4.43 21.98 21.82
CA GLN A 13 5.64 21.58 22.54
C GLN A 13 6.21 20.23 22.09
N VAL A 14 5.49 19.49 21.24
CA VAL A 14 5.91 18.19 20.74
C VAL A 14 6.53 18.36 19.36
N GLU A 15 7.80 18.00 19.22
CA GLU A 15 8.49 18.02 17.94
C GLU A 15 7.83 17.01 16.98
N LEU A 16 7.23 17.53 15.90
CA LEU A 16 6.53 16.71 14.93
C LEU A 16 7.52 16.08 13.94
N THR A 17 7.68 14.76 14.02
CA THR A 17 8.43 14.02 12.99
C THR A 17 7.55 13.84 11.75
N ARG A 18 7.99 14.38 10.61
CA ARG A 18 7.32 14.24 9.31
C ARG A 18 8.32 13.76 8.27
N ALA A 19 7.85 12.98 7.30
CA ALA A 19 8.68 12.61 6.14
C ALA A 19 9.06 13.86 5.33
N SER A 20 10.36 14.00 5.09
CA SER A 20 10.95 15.01 4.21
C SER A 20 10.51 14.82 2.76
N ALA A 21 10.71 15.85 1.93
CA ALA A 21 10.44 15.76 0.50
C ALA A 21 11.36 14.73 -0.19
N ASP A 22 12.62 14.65 0.26
CA ASP A 22 13.62 13.75 -0.32
C ASP A 22 13.29 12.28 -0.04
N GLU A 23 12.83 11.94 1.18
CA GLU A 23 12.35 10.59 1.50
C GLU A 23 11.16 10.20 0.64
N LYS A 24 10.21 11.11 0.40
CA LYS A 24 9.06 10.84 -0.48
C LYS A 24 9.52 10.58 -1.93
N ASN A 25 10.42 11.41 -2.43
CA ASN A 25 10.97 11.27 -3.78
C ASN A 25 11.75 9.96 -3.94
N GLU A 26 12.49 9.55 -2.90
CA GLU A 26 13.21 8.29 -2.87
C GLU A 26 12.25 7.09 -2.95
N GLN A 27 11.16 7.10 -2.20
CA GLN A 27 10.14 6.04 -2.29
C GLN A 27 9.52 5.95 -3.69
N ILE A 28 9.26 7.08 -4.35
CA ILE A 28 8.74 7.10 -5.73
C ILE A 28 9.77 6.50 -6.70
N ARG A 29 11.05 6.85 -6.57
CA ARG A 29 12.12 6.29 -7.41
C ARG A 29 12.24 4.78 -7.25
N ARG A 30 12.28 4.29 -6.01
CA ARG A 30 12.33 2.85 -5.71
C ARG A 30 11.14 2.10 -6.29
N LEU A 31 9.93 2.65 -6.14
CA LEU A 31 8.72 2.07 -6.71
C LEU A 31 8.80 1.95 -8.24
N ARG A 32 9.21 3.02 -8.92
CA ARG A 32 9.33 3.02 -10.39
C ARG A 32 10.41 2.07 -10.88
N ALA A 33 11.54 1.99 -10.19
CA ALA A 33 12.62 1.06 -10.51
C ALA A 33 12.16 -0.40 -10.39
N PHE A 34 11.52 -0.74 -9.27
CA PHE A 34 10.93 -2.07 -9.04
C PHE A 34 9.89 -2.45 -10.12
N GLN A 35 9.01 -1.51 -10.47
CA GLN A 35 8.01 -1.73 -11.52
C GLN A 35 8.66 -1.93 -12.90
N ALA A 36 9.74 -1.20 -13.21
CA ALA A 36 10.45 -1.34 -14.47
C ALA A 36 11.19 -2.70 -14.55
N GLU A 37 11.83 -3.11 -13.46
CA GLU A 37 12.54 -4.40 -13.35
C GLU A 37 11.60 -5.57 -13.60
N HIS A 38 10.39 -5.53 -13.03
CA HIS A 38 9.42 -6.62 -13.12
C HIS A 38 8.32 -6.44 -14.18
N ALA A 39 8.50 -5.51 -15.12
CA ALA A 39 7.46 -5.15 -16.10
C ALA A 39 6.98 -6.34 -16.95
N ALA A 40 7.84 -7.32 -17.21
CA ALA A 40 7.49 -8.51 -17.98
C ALA A 40 6.71 -9.56 -17.17
N GLU A 41 6.98 -9.68 -15.87
CA GLU A 41 6.43 -10.73 -15.00
C GLU A 41 5.15 -10.30 -14.29
N ALA A 42 5.06 -9.01 -13.93
CA ALA A 42 3.96 -8.45 -13.15
C ALA A 42 2.57 -8.72 -13.75
N PRO A 43 2.32 -8.56 -15.08
CA PRO A 43 1.00 -8.81 -15.64
C PRO A 43 0.52 -10.26 -15.43
N ALA A 44 1.42 -11.23 -15.60
CA ALA A 44 1.09 -12.64 -15.42
C ALA A 44 0.83 -12.99 -13.94
N ALA A 45 1.58 -12.39 -13.01
CA ALA A 45 1.36 -12.57 -11.57
C ALA A 45 0.02 -11.98 -11.11
N ILE A 46 -0.33 -10.78 -11.59
CA ILE A 46 -1.63 -10.14 -11.29
C ILE A 46 -2.80 -11.03 -11.76
N GLU A 47 -2.73 -11.57 -12.97
CA GLU A 47 -3.81 -12.43 -13.49
C GLU A 47 -3.93 -13.75 -12.72
N ARG A 48 -2.81 -14.34 -12.27
CA ARG A 48 -2.86 -15.50 -11.37
C ARG A 48 -3.51 -15.17 -10.05
N LEU A 49 -3.13 -14.06 -9.41
CA LEU A 49 -3.72 -13.59 -8.16
C LEU A 49 -5.23 -13.40 -8.28
N LYS A 50 -5.68 -12.70 -9.32
CA LYS A 50 -7.12 -12.49 -9.61
C LYS A 50 -7.85 -13.82 -9.78
N ARG A 51 -7.28 -14.76 -10.53
CA ARG A 51 -7.87 -16.09 -10.74
C ARG A 51 -7.96 -16.90 -9.45
N VAL A 52 -6.91 -16.91 -8.62
CA VAL A 52 -6.92 -17.60 -7.31
C VAL A 52 -8.00 -17.00 -6.40
N ALA A 53 -8.13 -15.67 -6.38
CA ALA A 53 -9.16 -14.99 -5.61
C ALA A 53 -10.58 -15.36 -6.08
N LEU A 54 -10.84 -15.31 -7.39
CA LEU A 54 -12.14 -15.66 -7.97
C LEU A 54 -12.50 -17.14 -7.79
N ALA A 55 -11.50 -18.03 -7.78
CA ALA A 55 -11.70 -19.46 -7.56
C ALA A 55 -11.87 -19.85 -6.06
N GLY A 56 -11.80 -18.89 -5.14
CA GLY A 56 -11.82 -19.16 -3.69
C GLY A 56 -10.60 -19.97 -3.21
N GLY A 57 -9.47 -19.88 -3.93
CA GLY A 57 -8.23 -20.56 -3.58
C GLY A 57 -7.48 -19.88 -2.42
N ASN A 58 -6.32 -20.43 -2.06
CA ASN A 58 -5.47 -19.83 -1.04
C ASN A 58 -4.78 -18.56 -1.57
N ILE A 59 -5.43 -17.40 -1.38
CA ILE A 59 -4.93 -16.10 -1.83
C ILE A 59 -3.60 -15.75 -1.15
N PHE A 60 -3.42 -16.10 0.13
CA PHE A 60 -2.19 -15.79 0.84
C PHE A 60 -0.97 -16.48 0.23
N ALA A 61 -1.12 -17.73 -0.22
CA ALA A 61 -0.05 -18.44 -0.92
C ALA A 61 0.32 -17.73 -2.25
N GLU A 62 -0.66 -17.32 -3.05
CA GLU A 62 -0.38 -16.59 -4.30
C GLU A 62 0.17 -15.17 -4.04
N LEU A 63 -0.16 -14.54 -2.91
CA LEU A 63 0.42 -13.26 -2.50
C LEU A 63 1.93 -13.37 -2.23
N LEU A 64 2.40 -14.48 -1.63
CA LEU A 64 3.84 -14.69 -1.43
C LEU A 64 4.63 -14.69 -2.75
N GLU A 65 4.04 -15.22 -3.82
CA GLU A 65 4.66 -15.19 -5.14
C GLU A 65 4.49 -13.82 -5.83
N THR A 66 3.29 -13.25 -5.75
CA THR A 66 2.96 -11.98 -6.44
C THR A 66 3.75 -10.79 -5.87
N THR A 67 4.01 -10.77 -4.57
CA THR A 67 4.77 -9.69 -3.91
C THR A 67 6.23 -9.60 -4.34
N ARG A 68 6.76 -10.65 -4.99
CA ARG A 68 8.13 -10.66 -5.53
C ARG A 68 8.28 -9.79 -6.78
N VAL A 69 7.18 -9.53 -7.49
CA VAL A 69 7.19 -8.87 -8.80
C VAL A 69 6.13 -7.76 -8.93
N CYS A 70 5.24 -7.60 -7.96
CA CYS A 70 4.20 -6.58 -7.96
C CYS A 70 4.25 -5.74 -6.69
N SER A 71 4.08 -4.43 -6.85
CA SER A 71 3.99 -3.51 -5.71
C SER A 71 2.67 -3.67 -4.97
N LEU A 72 2.63 -3.18 -3.72
CA LEU A 72 1.41 -3.17 -2.91
C LEU A 72 0.23 -2.53 -3.66
N GLY A 73 0.46 -1.40 -4.34
CA GLY A 73 -0.58 -0.71 -5.10
C GLY A 73 -1.14 -1.54 -6.26
N GLN A 74 -0.27 -2.27 -6.98
CA GLN A 74 -0.70 -3.17 -8.06
C GLN A 74 -1.56 -4.32 -7.52
N ILE A 75 -1.15 -4.90 -6.38
CA ILE A 75 -1.86 -6.00 -5.72
C ILE A 75 -3.23 -5.53 -5.21
N SER A 76 -3.29 -4.41 -4.48
CA SER A 76 -4.55 -3.88 -3.94
C SER A 76 -5.54 -3.52 -5.05
N ALA A 77 -5.08 -2.89 -6.13
CA ALA A 77 -5.93 -2.58 -7.28
C ALA A 77 -6.51 -3.86 -7.92
N ALA A 78 -5.67 -4.87 -8.15
CA ALA A 78 -6.10 -6.15 -8.71
C ALA A 78 -7.14 -6.86 -7.85
N LEU A 79 -6.97 -6.83 -6.51
CA LEU A 79 -7.94 -7.44 -5.59
C LEU A 79 -9.24 -6.64 -5.48
N PHE A 80 -9.22 -5.31 -5.61
CA PHE A 80 -10.44 -4.51 -5.68
C PHE A 80 -11.25 -4.79 -6.95
N GLU A 81 -10.60 -5.04 -8.09
CA GLU A 81 -11.29 -5.40 -9.34
C GLU A 81 -12.13 -6.68 -9.21
N VAL A 82 -11.66 -7.67 -8.43
CA VAL A 82 -12.32 -8.99 -8.33
C VAL A 82 -13.10 -9.23 -7.03
N GLY A 83 -12.70 -8.59 -5.93
CA GLY A 83 -13.32 -8.73 -4.61
C GLY A 83 -14.25 -7.58 -4.23
N GLY A 84 -14.24 -6.48 -4.99
CA GLY A 84 -14.92 -5.24 -4.65
C GLY A 84 -14.21 -4.46 -3.53
N GLU A 85 -14.53 -3.18 -3.43
CA GLU A 85 -14.06 -2.32 -2.35
C GLU A 85 -14.95 -2.49 -1.12
N TYR A 86 -14.32 -2.42 0.06
CA TYR A 86 -15.07 -2.39 1.32
C TYR A 86 -16.01 -1.18 1.32
N ARG A 87 -17.31 -1.44 1.39
CA ARG A 87 -18.32 -0.40 1.63
C ARG A 87 -18.61 -0.36 3.12
N ARG A 88 -18.32 0.78 3.75
CA ARG A 88 -18.79 1.05 5.11
C ARG A 88 -20.31 1.06 5.10
N ASN A 89 -20.92 0.16 5.86
CA ASN A 89 -22.31 0.31 6.23
C ASN A 89 -22.39 1.46 7.24
N MET A 90 -23.27 2.42 6.96
CA MET A 90 -23.65 3.48 7.87
C MET A 90 -24.84 3.01 8.70
#